data_AF-A0A1V5JRC2-F1
#
_entry.id   AF-A0A1V5JRC2-F1
#
_cell.length_a   1.000
_cell.length_b   1.000
_cell.length_c   1.000
_cell.angle_alpha   90.00
_cell.angle_beta   90.00
_cell.angle_gamma   90.00
#
_symmetry.space_group_name_H-M   'P 1'
#
loop_
_entity.id
_entity.type
_entity.pdbx_description
1 polymer ?
#
loop_
_entity_poly.entity_id
_entity_poly.type
_entity_poly.pdbx_seq_one_letter_code
_entity_poly.pdbx_strand_id
1 'polypeptide(L)'
;MAYNDFYPQGVEPREPNLTALLDPSNLKWKELATPGTPLPTLWEKERFESLGPLAMRHREMAVAELEKAKKSGASPKKIASLEAKLKALIAKDRQKNIDFLEKHPMRGKVGAYEGAGYASKGIYRPMVDCIMFSGGSPKPYCKVCEKRVSERIRFFSE
;
A
#
# COMPACT_ATOMS: atom_id res chain seq x y z
N MET A 1 7.66 7.75 18.35
CA MET A 1 6.21 8.07 18.30
C MET A 1 5.54 6.94 17.54
N ALA A 2 4.53 6.30 18.12
CA ALA A 2 3.75 5.33 17.37
C ALA A 2 2.93 6.10 16.33
N TYR A 3 2.90 5.63 15.07
CA TYR A 3 2.21 6.32 13.98
C TYR A 3 0.70 6.51 14.21
N ASN A 4 0.12 5.84 15.20
CA ASN A 4 -1.27 6.01 15.63
C ASN A 4 -1.62 7.43 16.13
N ASP A 5 -0.63 8.24 16.50
CA ASP A 5 -0.89 9.60 17.01
C ASP A 5 -1.16 10.64 15.90
N PHE A 6 -0.92 10.30 14.62
CA PHE A 6 -1.10 11.25 13.51
C PHE A 6 -2.58 11.53 13.20
N TYR A 7 -3.45 10.55 13.42
CA TYR A 7 -4.89 10.66 13.16
C TYR A 7 -5.66 10.26 14.42
N PRO A 8 -6.01 11.22 15.29
CA PRO A 8 -6.79 10.95 16.48
C PRO A 8 -8.13 10.28 16.14
N GLN A 9 -8.52 9.30 16.95
CA GLN A 9 -9.80 8.61 16.76
C GLN A 9 -10.96 9.61 16.87
N GLY A 10 -11.94 9.49 15.97
CA GLY A 10 -13.11 10.37 15.94
C GLY A 10 -12.85 11.76 15.34
N VAL A 11 -11.65 12.01 14.81
CA VAL A 11 -11.31 13.26 14.12
C VAL A 11 -11.12 12.98 12.63
N GLU A 12 -11.82 13.75 11.79
CA GLU A 12 -11.67 13.65 10.34
C GLU A 12 -10.31 14.25 9.92
N PRO A 13 -9.47 13.50 9.15
CA PRO A 13 -8.20 14.01 8.64
C PRO A 13 -8.35 15.31 7.84
N ARG A 14 -7.30 16.13 7.71
CA ARG A 14 -7.36 17.32 6.83
C ARG A 14 -7.03 16.99 5.37
N GLU A 15 -6.28 15.93 5.17
CA GLU A 15 -5.81 15.44 3.88
C GLU A 15 -7.01 15.04 3.01
N PRO A 16 -7.05 15.47 1.74
CA PRO A 16 -8.22 15.26 0.89
C PRO A 16 -8.33 13.84 0.32
N ASN A 17 -7.25 13.04 0.43
CA ASN A 17 -7.16 11.66 -0.02
C ASN A 17 -7.22 10.65 1.14
N LEU A 18 -7.58 11.10 2.35
CA LEU A 18 -7.80 10.26 3.53
C LEU A 18 -9.13 10.63 4.17
N THR A 19 -9.80 9.65 4.79
CA THR A 19 -10.97 9.90 5.63
C THR A 19 -11.00 8.97 6.84
N ALA A 20 -11.59 9.43 7.94
CA ALA A 20 -11.93 8.56 9.08
C ALA A 20 -13.32 7.93 8.92
N LEU A 21 -14.03 8.26 7.83
CA LEU A 21 -15.36 7.77 7.47
C LEU A 21 -16.40 7.97 8.58
N LEU A 22 -16.32 9.10 9.29
CA LEU A 22 -17.23 9.46 10.38
C LEU A 22 -18.67 9.71 9.88
N ASP A 23 -18.81 10.19 8.64
CA ASP A 23 -20.08 10.38 7.94
C ASP A 23 -19.97 9.80 6.51
N PRO A 24 -20.40 8.55 6.30
CA PRO A 24 -20.39 7.92 4.97
C PRO A 24 -21.22 8.66 3.92
N SER A 25 -22.25 9.42 4.34
CA SER A 25 -23.11 10.18 3.42
C SER A 25 -22.39 11.41 2.86
N ASN A 26 -21.38 11.92 3.59
CA ASN A 26 -20.58 13.07 3.20
C ASN A 26 -19.11 12.71 2.95
N LEU A 27 -18.88 11.63 2.22
CA LEU A 27 -17.54 11.23 1.79
C LEU A 27 -16.83 12.39 1.04
N LYS A 28 -15.58 12.68 1.42
CA LYS A 28 -14.74 13.77 0.86
C LYS A 28 -14.61 13.77 -0.66
N TRP A 29 -14.74 12.62 -1.30
CA TRP A 29 -14.65 12.44 -2.74
C TRP A 29 -15.94 11.81 -3.31
N LYS A 30 -17.10 12.10 -2.70
CA LYS A 30 -18.41 11.60 -3.12
C LYS A 30 -18.68 11.77 -4.61
N GLU A 31 -18.27 12.89 -5.20
CA GLU A 31 -18.44 13.20 -6.63
C GLU A 31 -17.68 12.24 -7.55
N LEU A 32 -16.61 11.61 -7.04
CA LEU A 32 -15.81 10.63 -7.78
C LEU A 32 -16.16 9.19 -7.41
N ALA A 33 -16.99 8.97 -6.38
CA ALA A 33 -17.32 7.65 -5.87
C ALA A 33 -17.99 6.81 -6.97
N THR A 34 -17.57 5.56 -7.12
CA THR A 34 -18.16 4.68 -8.12
C THR A 34 -19.54 4.21 -7.66
N PRO A 35 -20.62 4.42 -8.44
CA PRO A 35 -21.97 4.02 -8.04
C PRO A 35 -22.05 2.55 -7.62
N GLY A 36 -22.80 2.26 -6.56
CA GLY A 36 -22.98 0.91 -6.02
C GLY A 36 -21.79 0.35 -5.23
N THR A 37 -20.73 1.13 -5.02
CA THR A 37 -19.59 0.69 -4.19
C THR A 37 -19.94 0.84 -2.71
N PRO A 38 -19.86 -0.23 -1.88
CA PRO A 38 -20.15 -0.14 -0.45
C PRO A 38 -19.12 0.73 0.27
N LEU A 39 -19.56 1.38 1.36
CA LEU A 39 -18.72 2.16 2.27
C LEU A 39 -18.87 1.58 3.69
N PRO A 40 -17.80 1.07 4.32
CA PRO A 40 -16.45 0.92 3.76
C PRO A 40 -16.40 -0.10 2.61
N THR A 41 -15.42 0.08 1.72
CA THR A 41 -15.23 -0.76 0.54
C THR A 41 -14.34 -1.96 0.87
N LEU A 42 -14.89 -3.17 0.70
CA LEU A 42 -14.18 -4.42 0.93
C LEU A 42 -13.10 -4.64 -0.14
N TRP A 43 -11.89 -5.04 0.28
CA TRP A 43 -10.74 -5.19 -0.63
C TRP A 43 -9.75 -6.30 -0.23
N GLU A 44 -10.22 -7.30 0.50
CA GLU A 44 -9.38 -8.43 0.95
C GLU A 44 -8.13 -7.97 1.73
N LYS A 45 -8.31 -6.97 2.60
CA LYS A 45 -7.22 -6.33 3.37
C LYS A 45 -6.38 -7.34 4.13
N GLU A 46 -7.01 -8.29 4.81
CA GLU A 46 -6.34 -9.31 5.61
C GLU A 46 -5.43 -10.17 4.75
N ARG A 47 -5.88 -10.50 3.53
CA ARG A 47 -5.09 -11.24 2.55
C ARG A 47 -3.87 -10.43 2.11
N PHE A 48 -4.04 -9.14 1.82
CA PHE A 48 -2.92 -8.25 1.48
C PHE A 48 -1.91 -8.12 2.64
N GLU A 49 -2.40 -7.86 3.85
CA GLU A 49 -1.56 -7.68 5.05
C GLU A 49 -0.78 -8.95 5.40
N SER A 50 -1.33 -10.14 5.11
CA SER A 50 -0.63 -11.42 5.34
C SER A 50 0.62 -11.61 4.46
N LEU A 51 0.71 -10.94 3.30
CA LEU A 51 1.84 -11.08 2.38
C LEU A 51 3.15 -10.58 2.99
N GLY A 52 3.09 -9.55 3.85
CA GLY A 52 4.25 -8.95 4.50
C GLY A 52 4.94 -9.91 5.48
N PRO A 53 4.27 -10.40 6.53
CA PRO A 53 4.83 -11.36 7.48
C PRO A 53 5.33 -12.64 6.82
N LEU A 54 4.63 -13.15 5.79
CA LEU A 54 5.07 -14.32 5.03
C LEU A 54 6.38 -14.04 4.27
N ALA A 55 6.48 -12.90 3.61
CA ALA A 55 7.71 -12.47 2.92
C ALA A 55 8.87 -12.28 3.92
N MET A 56 8.60 -11.68 5.09
CA MET A 56 9.61 -11.47 6.13
C MET A 56 10.24 -12.78 6.60
N ARG A 57 9.42 -13.80 6.94
CA ARG A 57 9.91 -15.11 7.37
C ARG A 57 10.82 -15.77 6.33
N HIS A 58 10.40 -15.76 5.05
CA HIS A 58 11.23 -16.34 3.98
C HIS A 58 12.56 -15.59 3.80
N ARG A 59 12.55 -14.27 3.94
CA ARG A 59 13.75 -13.43 3.83
C ARG A 59 14.70 -13.66 5.01
N GLU A 60 14.17 -13.76 6.23
CA GLU A 60 14.96 -14.07 7.44
C GLU A 60 15.71 -15.39 7.28
N MET A 61 15.03 -16.44 6.79
CA MET A 61 15.66 -17.74 6.52
C MET A 61 16.76 -17.63 5.46
N ALA A 62 16.50 -16.93 4.35
CA ALA A 62 17.48 -16.76 3.27
C ALA A 62 18.70 -15.94 3.70
N VAL A 63 18.49 -14.89 4.51
CA VAL A 63 19.57 -14.08 5.08
C VAL A 63 20.39 -14.90 6.08
N ALA A 64 19.75 -15.67 6.95
CA ALA A 64 20.45 -16.55 7.88
C ALA A 64 21.32 -17.60 7.16
N GLU A 65 20.83 -18.18 6.05
CA GLU A 65 21.61 -19.10 5.22
C GLU A 65 22.84 -18.41 4.60
N LEU A 66 22.66 -17.20 4.06
CA LEU A 66 23.74 -16.39 3.50
C LEU A 66 24.81 -16.05 4.54
N GLU A 67 24.39 -15.58 5.72
CA GLU A 67 25.28 -15.24 6.83
C GLU A 67 26.07 -16.46 7.33
N LYS A 68 25.41 -17.62 7.44
CA LYS A 68 26.09 -18.88 7.81
C LYS A 68 27.14 -19.27 6.76
N ALA A 69 26.81 -19.17 5.47
CA ALA A 69 27.75 -19.48 4.39
C ALA A 69 28.96 -18.55 4.37
N LYS A 70 28.76 -17.24 4.64
CA LYS A 70 29.84 -16.26 4.77
C LYS A 70 30.75 -16.59 5.97
N LYS A 71 30.18 -16.89 7.13
CA LYS A 71 30.93 -17.26 8.34
C LYS A 71 31.72 -18.56 8.20
N SER A 72 31.21 -19.53 7.45
CA SER A 72 31.88 -20.82 7.24
C SER A 72 32.97 -20.79 6.15
N GLY A 73 33.31 -19.64 5.59
CA GLY A 73 34.28 -19.54 4.50
C GLY A 73 33.84 -20.27 3.22
N ALA A 74 32.54 -20.30 2.91
CA ALA A 74 32.04 -20.94 1.70
C ALA A 74 32.64 -20.34 0.43
N SER A 75 32.67 -21.13 -0.65
CA SER A 75 33.23 -20.66 -1.92
C SER A 75 32.51 -19.42 -2.46
N PRO A 76 33.22 -18.51 -3.17
CA PRO A 76 32.61 -17.31 -3.75
C PRO A 76 31.39 -17.61 -4.64
N LYS A 77 31.42 -18.74 -5.36
CA LYS A 77 30.31 -19.21 -6.20
C LYS A 77 29.05 -19.53 -5.38
N LYS A 78 29.21 -20.12 -4.19
CA LYS A 78 28.07 -20.43 -3.30
C LYS A 78 27.48 -19.15 -2.71
N ILE A 79 28.31 -18.21 -2.28
CA ILE A 79 27.87 -16.90 -1.77
C ILE A 79 27.09 -16.13 -2.84
N ALA A 80 27.65 -16.02 -4.05
CA ALA A 80 26.99 -15.35 -5.17
C ALA A 80 25.64 -15.99 -5.54
N SER A 81 25.54 -17.33 -5.48
CA SER A 81 24.28 -18.04 -5.71
C SER A 81 23.23 -17.71 -4.64
N LEU A 82 23.60 -17.64 -3.36
CA LEU A 82 22.69 -17.29 -2.27
C LEU A 82 22.24 -15.83 -2.35
N GLU A 83 23.13 -14.90 -2.71
CA GLU A 83 22.78 -13.49 -2.94
C GLU A 83 21.81 -13.33 -4.12
N ALA A 84 22.02 -14.06 -5.21
CA ALA A 84 21.10 -14.08 -6.34
C ALA A 84 19.72 -14.65 -5.94
N LYS A 85 19.68 -15.72 -5.13
CA LYS A 85 18.42 -16.28 -4.60
C LYS A 85 17.68 -15.27 -3.72
N LEU A 86 18.38 -14.58 -2.81
CA LEU A 86 17.80 -13.55 -1.96
C LEU A 86 17.23 -12.40 -2.81
N LYS A 87 17.98 -11.92 -3.80
CA LYS A 87 17.52 -10.88 -4.73
C LYS A 87 16.26 -11.32 -5.49
N ALA A 88 16.24 -12.55 -6.01
CA ALA A 88 15.10 -13.12 -6.72
C ALA A 88 13.87 -13.27 -5.80
N LEU A 89 14.08 -13.69 -4.55
CA LEU A 89 13.02 -13.79 -3.54
C LEU A 89 12.38 -12.43 -3.25
N ILE A 90 13.21 -11.40 -3.01
CA ILE A 90 12.74 -10.03 -2.77
C ILE A 90 11.93 -9.52 -3.96
N ALA A 91 12.44 -9.72 -5.19
CA ALA A 91 11.74 -9.33 -6.41
C ALA A 91 10.40 -10.07 -6.56
N LYS A 92 10.36 -11.38 -6.30
CA LYS A 92 9.14 -12.20 -6.35
C LYS A 92 8.10 -11.72 -5.34
N ASP A 93 8.50 -11.42 -4.11
CA ASP A 93 7.59 -10.93 -3.08
C ASP A 93 7.05 -9.53 -3.40
N ARG A 94 7.89 -8.65 -3.96
CA ARG A 94 7.43 -7.35 -4.48
C ARG A 94 6.40 -7.55 -5.59
N GLN A 95 6.65 -8.47 -6.52
CA GLN A 95 5.73 -8.75 -7.62
C GLN A 95 4.38 -9.28 -7.11
N LYS A 96 4.35 -10.11 -6.07
CA LYS A 96 3.08 -10.57 -5.47
C LYS A 96 2.21 -9.40 -4.97
N ASN A 97 2.81 -8.40 -4.33
CA ASN A 97 2.08 -7.21 -3.87
C ASN A 97 1.55 -6.38 -5.04
N ILE A 98 2.36 -6.23 -6.11
CA ILE A 98 1.94 -5.55 -7.34
C ILE A 98 0.76 -6.30 -7.98
N ASP A 99 0.93 -7.60 -8.21
CA ASP A 99 -0.08 -8.46 -8.81
C ASP A 99 -1.40 -8.45 -8.02
N PHE A 100 -1.32 -8.50 -6.69
CA PHE A 100 -2.49 -8.43 -5.83
C PHE A 100 -3.30 -7.17 -6.12
N LEU A 101 -2.64 -6.01 -6.18
CA LEU A 101 -3.30 -4.72 -6.35
C LEU A 101 -3.74 -4.46 -7.80
N GLU A 102 -2.92 -4.84 -8.79
CA GLU A 102 -3.22 -4.63 -10.21
C GLU A 102 -4.37 -5.51 -10.70
N LYS A 103 -4.42 -6.77 -10.24
CA LYS A 103 -5.44 -7.75 -10.64
C LYS A 103 -6.67 -7.74 -9.71
N HIS A 104 -6.72 -6.84 -8.74
CA HIS A 104 -7.80 -6.78 -7.77
C HIS A 104 -9.15 -6.42 -8.44
N PRO A 105 -10.28 -7.06 -8.07
CA PRO A 105 -11.60 -6.76 -8.65
C PRO A 105 -12.03 -5.29 -8.50
N MET A 106 -11.60 -4.65 -7.40
CA MET A 106 -11.88 -3.23 -7.12
C MET A 106 -10.88 -2.25 -7.78
N ARG A 107 -10.01 -2.73 -8.68
CA ARG A 107 -9.07 -1.85 -9.39
C ARG A 107 -9.82 -0.77 -10.17
N GLY A 108 -9.41 0.49 -9.98
CA GLY A 108 -10.02 1.63 -10.69
C GLY A 108 -11.34 2.14 -10.11
N LYS A 109 -11.93 1.42 -9.14
CA LYS A 109 -13.15 1.80 -8.43
C LYS A 109 -12.83 2.77 -7.30
N VAL A 110 -13.56 3.87 -7.22
CA VAL A 110 -13.42 4.86 -6.15
C VAL A 110 -14.39 4.53 -5.03
N GLY A 111 -13.88 4.41 -3.81
CA GLY A 111 -14.61 4.00 -2.61
C GLY A 111 -13.88 4.46 -1.35
N ALA A 112 -14.04 3.73 -0.24
CA ALA A 112 -13.33 3.99 1.01
C ALA A 112 -12.66 2.69 1.48
N TYR A 113 -11.38 2.53 1.18
CA TYR A 113 -10.59 1.31 1.42
C TYR A 113 -9.80 1.46 2.71
N GLU A 114 -10.09 0.63 3.72
CA GLU A 114 -9.44 0.74 5.04
C GLU A 114 -7.94 0.42 4.96
N GLY A 115 -7.14 1.08 5.81
CA GLY A 115 -5.69 0.92 5.87
C GLY A 115 -5.00 2.01 5.06
N ALA A 116 -4.75 3.14 5.70
CA ALA A 116 -4.15 4.32 5.07
C ALA A 116 -3.57 5.28 6.12
N GLY A 117 -2.74 6.23 5.69
CA GLY A 117 -2.18 7.23 6.60
C GLY A 117 -1.38 6.61 7.75
N TYR A 118 -0.65 5.52 7.50
CA TYR A 118 0.10 4.75 8.50
C TYR A 118 -0.75 4.07 9.59
N ALA A 119 -2.08 4.18 9.53
CA ALA A 119 -3.01 3.45 10.39
C ALA A 119 -3.55 2.22 9.64
N SER A 120 -3.52 1.06 10.30
CA SER A 120 -4.07 -0.18 9.71
C SER A 120 -5.60 -0.23 9.79
N LYS A 121 -6.24 0.55 10.64
CA LYS A 121 -7.70 0.59 10.85
C LYS A 121 -8.19 2.00 11.04
N GLY A 122 -9.47 2.24 10.76
CA GLY A 122 -10.15 3.50 11.03
C GLY A 122 -9.84 4.65 10.06
N ILE A 123 -8.79 4.53 9.25
CA ILE A 123 -8.46 5.50 8.19
C ILE A 123 -8.55 4.82 6.83
N TYR A 124 -9.17 5.52 5.88
CA TYR A 124 -9.54 5.00 4.57
C TYR A 124 -8.92 5.83 3.45
N ARG A 125 -8.49 5.14 2.39
CA ARG A 125 -8.01 5.74 1.13
C ARG A 125 -9.07 5.61 0.02
N PRO A 126 -9.01 6.43 -1.04
CA PRO A 126 -10.03 6.49 -2.08
C PRO A 126 -10.04 5.33 -3.08
N MET A 127 -8.92 4.62 -3.25
CA MET A 127 -8.78 3.53 -4.21
C MET A 127 -7.91 2.42 -3.63
N VAL A 128 -8.12 1.18 -4.10
CA VAL A 128 -7.34 0.00 -3.67
C VAL A 128 -5.83 0.23 -3.79
N ASP A 129 -5.42 1.04 -4.76
CA ASP A 129 -4.02 1.31 -5.07
C ASP A 129 -3.79 2.74 -5.57
N CYS A 130 -2.62 3.30 -5.25
CA CYS A 130 -2.16 4.66 -5.56
C CYS A 130 -0.64 4.71 -5.34
N ILE A 131 0.07 5.59 -6.06
CA ILE A 131 1.47 5.89 -5.77
C ILE A 131 1.70 6.30 -4.30
N MET A 132 0.72 6.97 -3.68
CA MET A 132 0.73 7.37 -2.27
C MET A 132 0.49 6.22 -1.27
N PHE A 133 0.28 4.99 -1.74
CA PHE A 133 0.00 3.82 -0.90
C PHE A 133 1.11 2.77 -0.96
N SER A 134 1.26 2.05 -2.08
CA SER A 134 2.14 0.87 -2.14
C SER A 134 3.57 1.19 -2.59
N GLY A 135 3.85 2.42 -3.02
CA GLY A 135 5.09 2.78 -3.72
C GLY A 135 5.37 1.94 -4.98
N GLY A 136 6.45 2.26 -5.70
CA GLY A 136 6.90 1.53 -6.89
C GLY A 136 6.49 2.17 -8.22
N SER A 137 7.42 2.18 -9.18
CA SER A 137 7.33 2.89 -10.46
C SER A 137 7.15 1.94 -11.66
N PRO A 138 6.46 2.37 -12.74
CA PRO A 138 5.61 3.57 -12.83
C PRO A 138 4.14 3.23 -12.52
N LYS A 139 3.60 3.83 -11.45
CA LYS A 139 2.18 3.72 -11.08
C LYS A 139 1.55 5.11 -11.02
N PRO A 140 0.33 5.31 -11.56
CA PRO A 140 -0.33 6.61 -11.53
C PRO A 140 -0.87 6.97 -10.14
N TYR A 141 -1.20 8.25 -9.98
CA TYR A 141 -2.09 8.68 -8.90
C TYR A 141 -3.47 8.01 -9.02
N CYS A 142 -4.12 7.81 -7.89
CA CYS A 142 -5.55 7.50 -7.88
C CYS A 142 -6.37 8.71 -8.37
N LYS A 143 -7.60 8.49 -8.85
CA LYS A 143 -8.46 9.55 -9.40
C LYS A 143 -8.68 10.74 -8.45
N VAL A 144 -8.72 10.47 -7.14
CA VAL A 144 -8.86 11.53 -6.13
C VAL A 144 -7.56 12.34 -6.02
N CYS A 145 -6.41 11.67 -5.87
CA CYS A 145 -5.12 12.37 -5.82
C CYS A 145 -4.86 13.17 -7.11
N GLU A 146 -5.17 12.60 -8.27
CA GLU A 146 -5.06 13.28 -9.56
C GLU A 146 -5.91 14.58 -9.59
N LYS A 147 -7.20 14.50 -9.25
CA LYS A 147 -8.07 15.69 -9.13
C LYS A 147 -7.49 16.73 -8.18
N ARG A 148 -7.04 16.32 -6.99
CA ARG A 148 -6.51 17.24 -5.97
C ARG A 148 -5.20 17.91 -6.39
N VAL A 149 -4.31 17.17 -7.05
CA VAL A 149 -3.07 17.75 -7.60
C VAL A 149 -3.42 18.75 -8.71
N SER A 150 -4.32 18.41 -9.63
CA SER A 150 -4.78 19.33 -10.67
C SER A 150 -5.44 20.60 -10.10
N GLU A 151 -6.30 20.48 -9.08
CA GLU A 151 -6.91 21.61 -8.38
C GLU A 151 -5.85 22.53 -7.75
N ARG A 152 -4.81 21.96 -7.12
CA ARG A 152 -3.73 22.75 -6.53
C ARG A 152 -2.89 23.46 -7.58
N ILE A 153 -2.60 22.80 -8.71
CA ILE A 153 -1.89 23.45 -9.82
C ILE A 153 -2.69 24.65 -10.31
N ARG A 154 -3.99 24.47 -10.61
CA ARG A 154 -4.85 25.55 -11.08
C ARG A 154 -4.92 26.72 -10.10
N PHE A 155 -5.10 26.45 -8.81
CA PHE A 155 -5.11 27.49 -7.78
C PHE A 155 -3.87 28.40 -7.77
N PHE A 156 -2.72 27.89 -8.21
CA PHE A 156 -1.48 28.68 -8.29
C PHE A 156 -1.18 29.23 -9.69
N SER A 157 -1.94 28.84 -10.72
CA SER A 157 -1.69 29.21 -12.12
C SER A 157 -2.80 30.02 -12.78
N GLU A 158 -3.99 30.03 -12.19
CA GLU A 158 -5.21 30.72 -12.63
C GLU A 158 -5.77 31.55 -11.47
#